data_AF-A0A0F8W159-F1
#
_entry.id   AF-A0A0F8W159-F1
#
_cell.length_a   1.000
_cell.length_b   1.000
_cell.length_c   1.000
_cell.angle_alpha   90.00
_cell.angle_beta   90.00
_cell.angle_gamma   90.00
#
_symmetry.space_group_name_H-M   'P 1'
#
loop_
_entity.id
_entity.type
_entity.pdbx_description
1 polymer ?
#
loop_
_entity_poly.entity_id
_entity_poly.type
_entity_poly.pdbx_seq_one_letter_code
_entity_poly.pdbx_strand_id
1 'polypeptide(L)'
;MAVNIMPEIPDGARALESRLNILSFPNSYVGKEDWGLKRRLAKSAHKLVPWALEGLKRLRERGEFTLPVSSHDEFDMFRITANAMSQFASECCTISGADDDTVGVQELYELWDNWCKACGRDRTSRPHFGQLLHIAAPAIGRARKRLESSERIYVYTGLRVTESAKKLYL
;
A
#
# COMPACT_ATOMS: atom_id res chain seq x y z
N MET A 1 -2.70 -15.62 4.85
CA MET A 1 -1.25 -15.48 4.60
C MET A 1 -0.56 -15.32 5.94
N ALA A 2 0.61 -15.94 6.14
CA ALA A 2 1.42 -15.75 7.34
C ALA A 2 2.81 -15.28 6.89
N VAL A 3 3.30 -14.22 7.53
CA VAL A 3 4.54 -13.52 7.18
C VAL A 3 5.19 -13.05 8.47
N ASN A 4 6.52 -12.95 8.47
CA ASN A 4 7.29 -12.45 9.61
C ASN A 4 7.58 -10.94 9.50
N ILE A 5 7.44 -10.38 8.31
CA ILE A 5 7.63 -8.97 8.00
C ILE A 5 6.42 -8.54 7.18
N MET A 6 5.89 -7.35 7.44
CA MET A 6 4.75 -6.83 6.69
C MET A 6 5.15 -6.69 5.20
N PRO A 7 4.50 -7.42 4.27
CA PRO A 7 4.78 -7.29 2.86
C PRO A 7 4.40 -5.92 2.35
N GLU A 8 5.17 -5.44 1.39
CA GLU A 8 4.76 -4.34 0.52
C GLU A 8 3.66 -4.83 -0.42
N ILE A 9 2.41 -4.59 -0.03
CA ILE A 9 1.27 -4.84 -0.90
C ILE A 9 0.78 -3.47 -1.35
N PRO A 10 0.90 -3.13 -2.65
CA PRO A 10 0.42 -1.84 -3.11
C PRO A 10 -1.08 -1.70 -2.87
N ASP A 11 -1.47 -0.67 -2.12
CA ASP A 11 -2.88 -0.38 -1.82
C ASP A 11 -3.19 1.10 -2.06
N GLY A 12 -2.84 1.62 -3.24
CA GLY A 12 -3.04 3.04 -3.56
C GLY A 12 -4.51 3.50 -3.49
N ALA A 13 -5.47 2.58 -3.67
CA ALA A 13 -6.90 2.86 -3.56
C ALA A 13 -7.48 2.57 -2.16
N ARG A 14 -6.64 2.18 -1.18
CA ARG A 14 -7.04 1.82 0.20
C ARG A 14 -8.11 0.71 0.26
N ALA A 15 -8.13 -0.15 -0.77
CA ALA A 15 -9.09 -1.23 -0.91
C ALA A 15 -8.76 -2.40 0.01
N LEU A 16 -7.47 -2.66 0.24
CA LEU A 16 -7.02 -3.72 1.15
C LEU A 16 -7.15 -3.28 2.60
N GLU A 17 -6.89 -2.02 2.93
CA GLU A 17 -7.05 -1.48 4.28
C GLU A 17 -8.45 -1.78 4.85
N SER A 18 -9.52 -1.63 4.04
CA SER A 18 -10.90 -1.90 4.46
C SER A 18 -11.30 -3.39 4.48
N ARG A 19 -10.48 -4.28 3.90
CA ARG A 19 -10.84 -5.70 3.67
C ARG A 19 -9.95 -6.67 4.45
N LEU A 20 -8.84 -6.20 4.98
CA LEU A 20 -7.89 -7.02 5.73
C LEU A 20 -8.30 -7.13 7.19
N ASN A 21 -7.98 -8.27 7.80
CA ASN A 21 -7.89 -8.42 9.24
C ASN A 21 -6.46 -8.87 9.54
N ILE A 22 -5.63 -7.95 10.00
CA ILE A 22 -4.24 -8.26 10.37
C ILE A 22 -4.25 -8.81 11.80
N LEU A 23 -3.56 -9.91 12.05
CA LEU A 23 -3.44 -10.53 13.36
C LEU A 23 -1.96 -10.61 13.73
N SER A 24 -1.57 -9.94 14.82
CA SER A 24 -0.22 -10.03 15.36
C SER A 24 -0.08 -11.27 16.25
N PHE A 25 1.02 -12.00 16.06
CA PHE A 25 1.37 -13.19 16.84
C PHE A 25 2.69 -12.94 17.60
N PRO A 26 2.67 -12.22 18.74
CA PRO A 26 3.90 -11.76 19.41
C PRO A 26 4.66 -12.87 20.16
N ASN A 27 4.06 -14.05 20.30
CA ASN A 27 4.62 -15.12 21.11
C ASN A 27 5.70 -15.89 20.33
N SER A 28 6.88 -16.00 20.95
CA SER A 28 7.94 -16.91 20.51
C SER A 28 7.91 -18.21 21.33
N TYR A 29 8.09 -19.34 20.65
CA TYR A 29 8.13 -20.67 21.27
C TYR A 29 9.52 -21.31 21.21
N VAL A 30 10.57 -20.53 20.91
CA VAL A 30 11.96 -21.01 20.91
C VAL A 30 12.33 -21.51 22.32
N GLY A 31 12.80 -22.76 22.40
CA GLY A 31 13.11 -23.44 23.67
C GLY A 31 11.89 -23.89 24.48
N LYS A 32 10.67 -23.69 23.96
CA LYS A 32 9.40 -24.11 24.56
C LYS A 32 8.55 -24.89 23.55
N GLU A 33 9.19 -25.54 22.59
CA GLU A 33 8.53 -26.21 21.49
C GLU A 33 7.78 -27.46 21.98
N ASP A 34 6.50 -27.52 21.68
CA ASP A 34 5.68 -28.71 21.92
C ASP A 34 5.48 -29.51 20.63
N TRP A 35 6.39 -30.45 20.39
CA TRP A 35 6.36 -31.34 19.22
C TRP A 35 5.13 -32.27 19.18
N GLY A 36 4.45 -32.48 20.32
CA GLY A 36 3.25 -33.29 20.43
C GLY A 36 1.95 -32.52 20.15
N LEU A 37 2.00 -31.18 20.14
CA LEU A 37 0.82 -30.31 20.09
C LEU A 37 -0.08 -30.62 18.90
N LYS A 38 0.48 -30.72 17.69
CA LYS A 38 -0.28 -31.00 16.47
C LYS A 38 -1.13 -32.27 16.59
N ARG A 39 -0.57 -33.34 17.14
CA ARG A 39 -1.27 -34.63 17.33
C ARG A 39 -2.40 -34.50 18.35
N ARG A 40 -2.19 -33.78 19.46
CA ARG A 40 -3.22 -33.57 20.49
C ARG A 40 -4.35 -32.67 19.98
N LEU A 41 -4.02 -31.61 19.24
CA LEU A 41 -5.00 -30.74 18.60
C LEU A 41 -5.85 -31.50 17.58
N ALA A 42 -5.24 -32.35 16.75
CA ALA A 42 -5.98 -33.17 15.79
C ALA A 42 -7.05 -34.06 16.47
N LYS A 43 -6.72 -34.71 17.59
CA LYS A 43 -7.67 -35.53 18.37
C LYS A 43 -8.84 -34.72 18.96
N SER A 44 -8.65 -33.42 19.15
CA SER A 44 -9.62 -32.52 19.78
C SER A 44 -10.19 -31.47 18.82
N ALA A 45 -9.91 -31.57 17.52
CA ALA A 45 -10.30 -30.56 16.53
C ALA A 45 -11.81 -30.32 16.48
N HIS A 46 -12.62 -31.35 16.74
CA HIS A 46 -14.08 -31.24 16.84
C HIS A 46 -14.53 -30.22 17.90
N LYS A 47 -13.72 -29.97 18.94
CA LYS A 47 -14.01 -28.97 19.97
C LYS A 47 -13.89 -27.52 19.49
N LEU A 48 -13.25 -27.29 18.34
CA LEU A 48 -13.18 -25.96 17.73
C LEU A 48 -14.50 -25.59 17.03
N VAL A 49 -15.34 -26.57 16.68
CA VAL A 49 -16.59 -26.31 15.94
C VAL A 49 -17.59 -25.49 16.77
N PRO A 50 -17.92 -25.86 18.03
CA PRO A 50 -18.77 -25.01 18.86
C PRO A 50 -18.21 -23.60 19.06
N TRP A 51 -16.89 -23.47 19.19
CA TRP A 51 -16.21 -22.18 19.37
C TRP A 51 -16.33 -21.30 18.11
N ALA A 52 -16.21 -21.92 16.92
CA ALA A 52 -16.41 -21.24 15.65
C ALA A 52 -17.88 -20.82 15.44
N LEU A 53 -18.85 -21.64 15.87
CA LEU A 53 -20.28 -21.29 15.81
C LEU A 53 -20.61 -20.09 16.70
N GLU A 54 -20.04 -20.03 17.90
CA GLU A 54 -20.17 -18.86 18.78
C GLU A 54 -19.49 -17.62 18.19
N GLY A 55 -18.34 -17.79 17.52
CA GLY A 55 -17.71 -16.74 16.73
C GLY A 55 -18.61 -16.23 15.60
N LEU A 56 -19.24 -17.13 14.85
CA LEU A 56 -20.15 -16.79 13.76
C LEU A 56 -21.39 -16.04 14.25
N LYS A 57 -21.97 -16.46 15.38
CA LYS A 57 -23.09 -15.75 16.02
C LYS A 57 -22.72 -14.30 16.32
N ARG A 58 -21.60 -14.08 17.03
CA ARG A 58 -21.09 -12.74 17.34
C ARG A 58 -20.80 -11.90 16.09
N LEU A 59 -20.24 -12.53 15.05
CA LEU A 59 -19.99 -11.87 13.77
C LEU A 59 -21.29 -11.38 13.11
N ARG A 60 -22.34 -12.21 13.10
CA ARG A 60 -23.64 -11.84 12.53
C ARG A 60 -24.35 -10.75 13.32
N GLU A 61 -24.23 -10.78 14.64
CA GLU A 61 -24.82 -9.76 15.52
C GLU A 61 -24.15 -8.40 15.36
N ARG A 62 -22.81 -8.35 15.23
CA ARG A 62 -22.07 -7.10 15.07
C ARG A 62 -22.00 -6.60 13.63
N GLY A 63 -21.97 -7.49 12.64
CA GLY A 63 -21.84 -7.16 11.21
C GLY A 63 -20.40 -7.00 10.71
N GLU A 64 -19.39 -7.05 11.58
CA GLU A 64 -17.97 -6.89 11.25
C GLU A 64 -17.08 -7.76 12.15
N PHE A 65 -15.82 -8.00 11.77
CA PHE A 65 -14.87 -8.72 12.62
C PHE A 65 -14.36 -7.86 13.79
N THR A 66 -13.90 -8.52 14.87
CA THR A 66 -13.31 -7.80 16.00
C THR A 66 -11.86 -7.55 15.63
N LEU A 67 -11.45 -6.29 15.60
CA LEU A 67 -10.05 -5.93 15.50
C LEU A 67 -9.44 -5.95 16.90
N PRO A 68 -8.43 -6.82 17.16
CA PRO A 68 -7.70 -6.77 18.41
C PRO A 68 -6.86 -5.49 18.48
N VAL A 69 -6.66 -4.96 19.69
CA VAL A 69 -5.82 -3.77 19.91
C VAL A 69 -4.40 -3.99 19.39
N SER A 70 -3.86 -5.20 19.54
CA SER A 70 -2.54 -5.58 19.02
C SER A 70 -2.42 -5.52 17.49
N SER A 71 -3.53 -5.40 16.77
CA SER A 71 -3.52 -5.27 15.32
C SER A 71 -3.46 -3.83 14.85
N HIS A 72 -3.75 -2.84 15.72
CA HIS A 72 -3.72 -1.43 15.32
C HIS A 72 -2.32 -1.00 14.85
N ASP A 73 -1.29 -1.35 15.61
CA ASP A 73 0.10 -1.03 15.24
C ASP A 73 0.49 -1.69 13.90
N GLU A 74 0.03 -2.92 13.66
CA GLU A 74 0.25 -3.62 12.39
C GLU A 74 -0.49 -2.97 11.22
N PHE A 75 -1.68 -2.42 11.46
CA PHE A 75 -2.43 -1.65 10.45
C PHE A 75 -1.72 -0.35 10.10
N ASP A 76 -1.17 0.36 11.09
CA ASP A 76 -0.41 1.58 10.83
C ASP A 76 0.89 1.25 10.07
N MET A 77 1.58 0.17 10.43
CA MET A 77 2.72 -0.32 9.66
C MET A 77 2.33 -0.72 8.23
N PHE A 78 1.19 -1.40 8.04
CA PHE A 78 0.66 -1.71 6.71
C PHE A 78 0.41 -0.44 5.91
N ARG A 79 -0.21 0.60 6.49
CA ARG A 79 -0.49 1.86 5.80
C ARG A 79 0.77 2.59 5.36
N ILE A 80 1.81 2.61 6.19
CA ILE A 80 3.11 3.21 5.86
C ILE A 80 3.80 2.43 4.72
N THR A 81 3.74 1.11 4.78
CA THR A 81 4.45 0.23 3.84
C THR A 81 3.73 0.11 2.50
N ALA A 82 2.40 -0.03 2.52
CA ALA A 82 1.55 -0.24 1.34
C ALA A 82 1.38 1.01 0.47
N ASN A 83 1.72 2.19 1.00
CA ASN A 83 1.29 3.46 0.42
C ASN A 83 2.40 4.43 0.01
N ALA A 84 3.56 3.90 -0.38
CA ALA A 84 4.68 4.71 -0.90
C ALA A 84 4.25 5.65 -2.03
N MET A 85 3.35 5.21 -2.92
CA MET A 85 2.86 6.05 -4.01
C MET A 85 1.99 7.21 -3.53
N SER A 86 1.08 7.01 -2.57
CA SER A 86 0.32 8.15 -2.05
C SER A 86 1.19 9.07 -1.21
N GLN A 87 2.19 8.54 -0.51
CA GLN A 87 3.15 9.36 0.22
C GLN A 87 3.91 10.26 -0.75
N PHE A 88 4.50 9.69 -1.81
CA PHE A 88 5.12 10.45 -2.89
C PHE A 88 4.17 11.47 -3.52
N ALA A 89 2.94 11.06 -3.86
CA ALA A 89 1.96 11.98 -4.44
C ALA A 89 1.64 13.15 -3.50
N SER A 90 1.55 12.91 -2.18
CA SER A 90 1.28 13.95 -1.18
C SER A 90 2.46 14.88 -0.90
N GLU A 91 3.69 14.35 -0.93
CA GLU A 91 4.91 15.11 -0.62
C GLU A 91 5.44 15.87 -1.85
N CYS A 92 5.40 15.21 -3.01
CA CYS A 92 6.08 15.68 -4.22
C CYS A 92 5.16 16.34 -5.23
N CYS A 93 3.85 16.08 -5.16
CA CYS A 93 2.90 16.53 -6.17
C CYS A 93 1.76 17.36 -5.57
N THR A 94 1.26 18.29 -6.38
CA THR A 94 -0.04 18.94 -6.18
C THR A 94 -0.98 18.41 -7.24
N ILE A 95 -1.97 17.60 -6.83
CA ILE A 95 -3.01 17.07 -7.72
C ILE A 95 -4.06 18.16 -7.91
N SER A 96 -4.06 18.81 -9.08
CA SER A 96 -4.99 19.90 -9.39
C SER A 96 -6.24 19.43 -10.15
N GLY A 97 -6.15 18.30 -10.87
CA GLY A 97 -7.20 17.82 -11.77
C GLY A 97 -7.42 18.71 -13.00
N ALA A 98 -6.60 19.74 -13.20
CA ALA A 98 -6.65 20.61 -14.38
C ALA A 98 -5.80 20.03 -15.52
N ASP A 99 -6.37 19.87 -16.71
CA ASP A 99 -5.67 19.25 -17.85
C ASP A 99 -4.46 20.06 -18.34
N ASP A 100 -4.44 21.38 -18.08
CA ASP A 100 -3.34 22.27 -18.43
C ASP A 100 -2.11 22.10 -17.52
N ASP A 101 -2.32 21.58 -16.31
CA ASP A 101 -1.24 21.24 -15.39
C ASP A 101 -0.61 19.92 -15.82
N THR A 102 0.57 20.01 -16.43
CA THR A 102 1.24 18.86 -17.04
C THR A 102 2.67 18.69 -16.57
N VAL A 103 3.10 17.44 -16.39
CA VAL A 103 4.48 17.05 -16.06
C VAL A 103 4.95 15.99 -17.05
N GLY A 104 6.20 16.07 -17.50
CA GLY A 104 6.77 15.06 -18.40
C GLY A 104 6.79 13.67 -17.76
N VAL A 105 6.44 12.62 -18.52
CA VAL A 105 6.47 11.24 -18.00
C VAL A 105 7.88 10.84 -17.54
N GLN A 106 8.91 11.30 -18.25
CA GLN A 106 10.31 11.09 -17.90
C GLN A 106 10.66 11.80 -16.58
N GLU A 107 10.39 13.10 -16.52
CA GLU A 107 10.65 13.98 -15.37
C GLU A 107 10.00 13.44 -14.10
N LEU A 108 8.72 13.07 -14.15
CA LEU A 108 8.01 12.55 -12.98
C LEU A 108 8.58 11.21 -12.50
N TYR A 109 9.03 10.36 -13.42
CA TYR A 109 9.64 9.08 -13.04
C TYR A 109 11.04 9.26 -12.46
N GLU A 110 11.82 10.23 -12.95
CA GLU A 110 13.12 10.58 -12.36
C GLU A 110 12.96 11.13 -10.94
N LEU A 111 11.97 12.00 -10.74
CA LEU A 111 11.59 12.50 -9.42
C LEU A 111 11.23 11.33 -8.47
N TRP A 112 10.43 10.37 -8.94
CA TRP A 112 10.08 9.16 -8.17
C TRP A 112 11.32 8.31 -7.82
N ASP A 113 12.22 8.05 -8.78
CA ASP A 113 13.43 7.27 -8.55
C ASP A 113 14.34 7.93 -7.50
N ASN A 114 14.46 9.25 -7.54
CA ASN A 114 15.25 10.02 -6.57
C ASN A 114 14.58 10.09 -5.19
N TRP A 115 13.25 10.24 -5.13
CA TRP A 115 12.49 10.14 -3.89
C TRP A 115 12.63 8.76 -3.25
N CYS A 116 12.49 7.67 -4.02
CA CYS A 116 12.72 6.31 -3.54
C CYS A 116 14.11 6.14 -2.93
N LYS A 117 15.16 6.61 -3.60
CA LYS A 117 16.54 6.57 -3.07
C LYS A 117 16.66 7.32 -1.74
N ALA A 118 16.08 8.52 -1.64
CA ALA A 118 16.11 9.32 -0.42
C ALA A 118 15.37 8.65 0.74
N CYS A 119 14.27 7.94 0.46
CA CYS A 119 13.51 7.16 1.43
C CYS A 119 14.09 5.76 1.70
N GLY A 120 15.21 5.38 1.06
CA GLY A 120 15.79 4.04 1.19
C GLY A 120 14.94 2.92 0.61
N ARG A 121 14.08 3.24 -0.37
CA ARG A 121 13.18 2.29 -1.05
C ARG A 121 13.73 1.87 -2.41
N ASP A 122 13.38 0.67 -2.82
CA ASP A 122 13.71 0.17 -4.16
C ASP A 122 12.88 0.87 -5.24
N ARG A 123 13.51 1.06 -6.40
CA ARG A 123 12.81 1.61 -7.57
C ARG A 123 11.86 0.59 -8.18
N THR A 124 10.68 1.03 -8.56
CA THR A 124 9.71 0.25 -9.33
C THR A 124 9.92 0.47 -10.83
N SER A 125 9.52 -0.48 -11.67
CA SER A 125 9.59 -0.30 -13.13
C SER A 125 8.62 0.80 -13.61
N ARG A 126 8.95 1.46 -14.73
CA ARG A 126 8.10 2.53 -15.31
C ARG A 126 6.64 2.14 -15.54
N PRO A 127 6.32 0.95 -16.09
CA PRO A 127 4.94 0.54 -16.26
C PRO A 127 4.22 0.37 -14.91
N HIS A 128 4.91 -0.21 -13.93
CA HIS A 128 4.38 -0.41 -12.58
C HIS A 128 4.14 0.93 -11.88
N PHE A 129 5.08 1.87 -11.97
CA PHE A 129 4.92 3.25 -11.48
C PHE A 129 3.65 3.90 -12.03
N GLY A 130 3.43 3.85 -13.34
CA GLY A 130 2.24 4.44 -13.96
C GLY A 130 0.93 3.82 -13.47
N GLN A 131 0.91 2.50 -13.24
CA GLN A 131 -0.25 1.82 -12.65
C GLN A 131 -0.51 2.28 -11.22
N LEU A 132 0.53 2.34 -10.38
CA LEU A 132 0.41 2.80 -8.99
C LEU A 132 -0.04 4.25 -8.90
N LEU A 133 0.51 5.12 -9.73
CA LEU A 133 0.15 6.53 -9.77
C LEU A 133 -1.34 6.71 -10.13
N HIS A 134 -1.83 5.97 -11.12
CA HIS A 134 -3.24 6.03 -11.50
C HIS A 134 -4.17 5.51 -10.39
N ILE A 135 -3.76 4.46 -9.66
CA ILE A 135 -4.52 3.92 -8.53
C ILE A 135 -4.55 4.91 -7.35
N ALA A 136 -3.41 5.53 -7.03
CA ALA A 136 -3.29 6.47 -5.92
C ALA A 136 -3.93 7.84 -6.22
N ALA A 137 -3.94 8.25 -7.49
CA ALA A 137 -4.45 9.54 -7.94
C ALA A 137 -5.29 9.39 -9.23
N PRO A 138 -6.56 8.93 -9.13
CA PRO A 138 -7.41 8.68 -10.30
C PRO A 138 -7.73 9.91 -11.15
N ALA A 139 -7.59 11.11 -10.59
CA ALA A 139 -7.76 12.39 -11.30
C ALA A 139 -6.62 12.70 -12.29
N ILE A 140 -5.52 11.95 -12.25
CA ILE A 140 -4.39 12.14 -13.15
C ILE A 140 -4.66 11.46 -14.49
N GLY A 141 -4.58 12.25 -15.56
CA GLY A 141 -4.65 11.77 -16.94
C GLY A 141 -3.28 11.54 -17.55
N ARG A 142 -3.26 10.97 -18.76
CA ARG A 142 -2.05 10.84 -19.58
C ARG A 142 -2.34 11.30 -21.00
N ALA A 143 -1.54 12.23 -21.51
CA ALA A 143 -1.73 12.83 -22.81
C ALA A 143 -0.41 12.90 -23.59
N ARG A 144 -0.52 13.25 -24.87
CA ARG A 144 0.63 13.53 -25.74
C ARG A 144 0.58 15.00 -26.12
N LYS A 145 1.56 15.78 -25.69
CA LYS A 145 1.62 17.23 -25.93
C LYS A 145 2.71 17.54 -26.94
N ARG A 146 2.44 18.48 -27.83
CA ARG A 146 3.43 19.00 -28.77
C ARG A 146 4.15 20.16 -28.08
N LEU A 147 5.48 20.08 -27.99
CA LEU A 147 6.31 21.19 -27.55
C LEU A 147 6.47 22.21 -28.68
N GLU A 148 6.83 23.44 -28.31
CA GLU A 148 7.18 24.50 -29.26
C GLU A 148 8.27 24.05 -30.25
N SER A 149 9.14 23.13 -29.83
CA SER A 149 10.21 22.51 -30.64
C SER A 149 9.75 21.47 -31.68
N SER A 150 8.45 21.35 -31.98
CA SER A 150 7.85 20.31 -32.84
C SER A 150 8.01 18.85 -32.37
N GLU A 151 8.68 18.60 -31.24
CA GLU A 151 8.76 17.29 -30.63
C GLU A 151 7.47 16.95 -29.84
N ARG A 152 7.06 15.68 -29.88
CA ARG A 152 5.89 15.20 -29.13
C ARG A 152 6.34 14.41 -27.92
N ILE A 153 6.01 14.89 -26.74
CA ILE A 153 6.31 14.19 -25.48
C ILE A 153 5.05 13.63 -24.86
N TYR A 154 5.20 12.54 -24.11
CA TYR A 154 4.14 12.05 -23.22
C TYR A 154 4.20 12.82 -21.91
N VAL A 155 3.04 13.27 -21.44
CA VAL A 155 2.87 13.99 -20.18
C VAL A 155 1.77 13.33 -19.35
N TYR A 156 1.88 13.47 -18.04
CA TYR A 156 0.72 13.32 -17.15
C TYR A 156 0.00 14.66 -17.03
N THR A 157 -1.32 14.64 -16.94
CA THR A 157 -2.20 15.83 -16.80
C THR A 157 -2.88 15.83 -15.43
N GLY A 158 -3.30 17.00 -14.94
CA GLY A 158 -3.96 17.12 -13.65
C GLY A 158 -3.02 17.08 -12.45
N LEU A 159 -1.70 17.25 -12.66
CA LEU A 159 -0.73 17.39 -11.58
C LEU A 159 0.37 18.41 -11.88
N ARG A 160 0.94 18.94 -10.80
CA ARG A 160 2.21 19.68 -10.82
C ARG A 160 3.17 19.12 -9.78
N VAL A 161 4.46 19.15 -10.07
CA VAL A 161 5.50 18.89 -9.06
C VAL A 161 5.67 20.12 -8.18
N THR A 162 5.74 19.93 -6.86
CA THR A 162 5.94 21.05 -5.92
C THR A 162 7.35 21.62 -6.06
N GLU A 163 7.51 22.93 -5.87
CA GLU A 163 8.83 23.58 -5.98
C GLU A 163 9.83 23.03 -4.95
N SER A 164 9.35 22.65 -3.76
CA SER A 164 10.16 21.98 -2.74
C SER A 164 10.67 20.63 -3.22
N ALA A 165 9.82 19.81 -3.85
CA ALA A 165 10.22 18.51 -4.35
C ALA A 165 11.19 18.60 -5.53
N LYS A 166 11.00 19.58 -6.43
CA LYS A 166 11.99 19.87 -7.48
C LYS A 166 13.36 20.14 -6.88
N LYS A 167 13.48 21.02 -5.89
CA LYS A 167 14.77 21.35 -5.26
C LYS A 167 15.43 20.18 -4.53
N LEU A 168 14.65 19.24 -4.02
CA LEU A 168 15.14 18.13 -3.21
C LEU A 168 15.52 16.91 -4.05
N TYR A 169 14.80 16.68 -5.15
CA TYR A 169 14.84 15.40 -5.88
C TYR A 169 15.07 15.53 -7.39
N LEU A 170 15.16 16.74 -7.96
CA LEU A 170 15.55 17.01 -9.35
C LEU A 170 16.76 17.95 -9.41
#